data_AF-X1VEV6-F1
#
_entry.id   AF-X1VEV6-F1
#
_cell.length_a   1.000
_cell.length_b   1.000
_cell.length_c   1.000
_cell.angle_alpha   90.00
_cell.angle_beta   90.00
_cell.angle_gamma   90.00
#
_symmetry.space_group_name_H-M   'P 1'
#
loop_
_entity.id
_entity.type
_entity.pdbx_description
1 polymer ?
#
loop_
_entity_poly.entity_id
_entity_poly.type
_entity_poly.pdbx_seq_one_letter_code
_entity_poly.pdbx_strand_id
1 'polypeptide(L)'
;NGANGIELTNSDKTTIIDNEAFNNTENGIYMVNSDDNKLETNNLHHNVEDGIRLFSGSQQNILDGNMASFNNLSGIALDLNCHNNLIYDNTVSNNKHH
;
A
#
# COMPACT_ATOMS: atom_id res chain seq x y z
N ASN A 1 -9.39 -13.38 1.05
CA ASN A 1 -10.32 -13.08 2.17
C ASN A 1 -9.64 -13.23 3.52
N GLY A 2 -8.58 -12.44 3.74
CA GLY A 2 -8.30 -11.81 5.02
C GLY A 2 -8.67 -10.32 4.89
N ALA A 3 -8.62 -9.57 5.99
CA ALA A 3 -8.79 -8.12 5.97
C ALA A 3 -7.84 -7.46 4.95
N ASN A 4 -6.54 -7.70 5.11
CA ASN A 4 -5.49 -7.23 4.21
C ASN A 4 -4.93 -8.38 3.37
N GLY A 5 -4.47 -8.08 2.15
CA GLY A 5 -3.76 -9.06 1.30
C GLY A 5 -2.36 -9.38 1.84
N ILE A 6 -1.59 -8.33 2.11
CA ILE A 6 -0.28 -8.39 2.77
C ILE A 6 -0.27 -7.37 3.91
N GLU A 7 0.21 -7.78 5.08
CA GLU A 7 0.29 -6.92 6.26
C GLU A 7 1.69 -6.92 6.85
N LEU A 8 2.26 -5.73 7.05
CA LEU A 8 3.51 -5.49 7.76
C LEU A 8 3.20 -4.71 9.04
N THR A 9 3.55 -5.30 10.18
CA THR A 9 3.36 -4.69 11.50
C THR A 9 4.68 -4.73 12.25
N ASN A 10 5.21 -3.56 12.63
CA ASN A 10 6.53 -3.40 13.24
C ASN A 10 7.64 -4.15 12.46
N SER A 11 7.60 -4.02 11.14
CA SER A 11 8.47 -4.77 10.23
C SER A 11 9.24 -3.81 9.35
N ASP A 12 10.56 -3.79 9.51
CA ASP A 12 11.42 -2.86 8.79
C ASP A 12 12.25 -3.58 7.73
N LYS A 13 12.71 -2.82 6.72
CA LYS A 13 13.68 -3.30 5.71
C LYS A 13 13.21 -4.53 4.93
N THR A 14 11.92 -4.63 4.69
CA THR A 14 11.29 -5.67 3.89
C THR A 14 11.12 -5.21 2.44
N THR A 15 11.19 -6.15 1.49
CA THR A 15 10.87 -5.91 0.08
C THR A 15 9.65 -6.73 -0.30
N ILE A 16 8.61 -6.04 -0.79
CA ILE A 16 7.39 -6.64 -1.35
C ILE A 16 7.41 -6.32 -2.85
N ILE A 17 7.60 -7.33 -3.68
CA ILE A 17 7.77 -7.18 -5.13
C ILE A 17 6.92 -8.19 -5.91
N ASP A 18 6.33 -7.74 -7.02
CA ASP A 18 5.57 -8.57 -7.98
C ASP A 18 4.43 -9.39 -7.35
N ASN A 19 3.72 -8.83 -6.37
CA ASN A 19 2.55 -9.47 -5.77
C ASN A 19 1.24 -8.95 -6.36
N GLU A 20 0.22 -9.81 -6.33
CA GLU A 20 -1.17 -9.43 -6.62
C GLU A 20 -1.99 -9.45 -5.33
N ALA A 21 -2.59 -8.31 -5.00
CA ALA A 21 -3.52 -8.17 -3.88
C ALA A 21 -4.91 -7.78 -4.42
N PHE A 22 -5.77 -8.80 -4.56
CA PHE A 22 -7.07 -8.70 -5.21
C PHE A 22 -8.23 -9.01 -4.27
N ASN A 23 -9.27 -8.17 -4.29
CA ASN A 23 -10.57 -8.42 -3.65
C ASN A 23 -10.46 -8.73 -2.14
N ASN A 24 -9.59 -8.00 -1.44
CA ASN A 24 -9.51 -8.05 0.03
C ASN A 24 -10.57 -7.15 0.66
N THR A 25 -10.99 -7.49 1.87
CA THR A 25 -12.11 -6.81 2.54
C THR A 25 -11.72 -5.49 3.19
N GLU A 26 -10.43 -5.18 3.25
CA GLU A 26 -9.86 -3.88 3.61
C GLU A 26 -8.83 -3.50 2.54
N ASN A 27 -7.52 -3.69 2.81
CA ASN A 27 -6.46 -3.14 1.97
C ASN A 27 -5.75 -4.22 1.13
N GLY A 28 -5.11 -3.80 0.04
CA GLY A 28 -4.19 -4.67 -0.70
C GLY A 28 -2.92 -4.94 0.09
N ILE A 29 -2.15 -3.88 0.38
CA ILE A 29 -1.00 -3.91 1.30
C ILE A 29 -1.26 -2.91 2.44
N TYR A 30 -1.11 -3.35 3.68
CA TYR A 30 -1.22 -2.53 4.88
C TYR A 30 0.09 -2.52 5.67
N MET A 31 0.60 -1.34 6.00
CA MET A 31 1.83 -1.15 6.78
C MET A 31 1.55 -0.31 8.02
N VAL A 32 1.97 -0.81 9.19
CA VAL A 32 1.81 -0.13 10.50
C VAL A 32 3.14 -0.11 11.22
N ASN A 33 3.57 1.08 11.67
CA ASN A 33 4.85 1.29 12.35
C ASN A 33 6.00 0.54 11.65
N SER A 34 6.08 0.64 10.32
CA SER A 34 6.99 -0.18 9.51
C SER A 34 7.83 0.72 8.61
N ASP A 35 9.15 0.67 8.81
CA ASP A 35 10.08 1.65 8.26
C ASP A 35 11.06 1.04 7.24
N ASP A 36 11.61 1.88 6.35
CA ASP A 36 12.64 1.48 5.38
C ASP A 36 12.23 0.30 4.46
N ASN A 37 10.94 0.12 4.17
CA ASN A 37 10.46 -0.95 3.28
C ASN A 37 10.41 -0.50 1.81
N LYS A 38 10.43 -1.49 0.91
CA LYS A 38 10.28 -1.29 -0.54
C LYS A 38 9.09 -2.06 -1.06
N LEU A 39 8.17 -1.34 -1.70
CA LEU A 39 7.02 -1.90 -2.41
C LEU A 39 7.23 -1.61 -3.90
N GLU A 40 7.55 -2.64 -4.66
CA GLU A 40 7.94 -2.54 -6.07
C GLU A 40 6.96 -3.34 -6.93
N THR A 41 6.44 -2.75 -8.00
CA THR A 41 5.69 -3.47 -9.06
C THR A 41 4.52 -4.36 -8.60
N ASN A 42 3.87 -4.02 -7.48
CA ASN A 42 2.70 -4.77 -7.00
C ASN A 42 1.41 -4.33 -7.71
N ASN A 43 0.50 -5.27 -7.93
CA ASN A 43 -0.84 -5.04 -8.50
C ASN A 43 -1.92 -5.15 -7.42
N LEU A 44 -2.54 -4.03 -7.07
CA LEU A 44 -3.49 -3.92 -5.95
C LEU A 44 -4.83 -3.41 -6.45
N HIS A 45 -5.80 -4.31 -6.59
CA HIS A 45 -7.05 -3.95 -7.22
C HIS A 45 -8.30 -4.58 -6.61
N HIS A 46 -9.41 -3.86 -6.75
CA HIS A 46 -10.72 -4.28 -6.24
C HIS A 46 -10.74 -4.53 -4.72
N ASN A 47 -9.86 -3.89 -3.96
CA ASN A 47 -9.91 -3.94 -2.49
C ASN A 47 -10.97 -2.96 -1.96
N VAL A 48 -11.60 -3.32 -0.83
CA VAL A 48 -12.74 -2.56 -0.28
C VAL A 48 -12.32 -1.23 0.36
N GLU A 49 -11.08 -1.09 0.78
CA GLU A 49 -10.50 0.17 1.23
C GLU A 49 -9.43 0.63 0.25
N ASP A 50 -8.16 0.58 0.65
CA ASP A 50 -7.06 1.13 -0.13
C ASP A 50 -6.27 0.05 -0.89
N GLY A 51 -5.62 0.45 -1.98
CA GLY A 51 -4.61 -0.40 -2.61
C GLY A 51 -3.44 -0.61 -1.64
N ILE A 52 -2.70 0.46 -1.36
CA ILE A 52 -1.61 0.49 -0.38
C ILE A 52 -1.96 1.49 0.73
N ARG A 53 -1.87 1.07 1.99
CA ARG A 53 -2.07 1.96 3.14
C ARG A 53 -0.88 1.93 4.08
N LEU A 54 -0.25 3.09 4.27
CA LEU A 54 0.77 3.35 5.28
C LEU A 54 0.10 4.03 6.47
N PHE A 55 0.31 3.49 7.66
CA PHE A 55 -0.36 3.95 8.87
C PHE A 55 0.60 4.04 10.05
N SER A 56 0.25 4.91 11.01
CA SER A 56 0.92 5.08 12.29
C SER A 56 2.43 5.22 12.15
N GLY A 57 2.88 6.31 11.54
CA GLY A 57 4.30 6.64 11.56
C GLY A 57 5.20 5.70 10.77
N SER A 58 4.71 5.02 9.74
CA SER A 58 5.54 4.26 8.79
C SER A 58 6.37 5.22 7.93
N GLN A 59 7.69 5.24 8.12
CA GLN A 59 8.63 6.22 7.56
C GLN A 59 9.57 5.63 6.50
N GLN A 60 10.10 6.50 5.65
CA GLN A 60 11.25 6.20 4.78
C GLN A 60 11.01 5.01 3.83
N ASN A 61 9.75 4.68 3.55
CA ASN A 61 9.39 3.62 2.63
C ASN A 61 9.46 4.14 1.19
N ILE A 62 9.76 3.22 0.27
CA ILE A 62 9.81 3.47 -1.17
C ILE A 62 8.68 2.68 -1.84
N LEU A 63 7.78 3.40 -2.50
CA LEU A 63 6.71 2.82 -3.31
C LEU A 63 7.00 3.17 -4.77
N ASP A 64 7.41 2.16 -5.55
CA ASP A 64 7.84 2.30 -6.94
C ASP A 64 7.03 1.37 -7.86
N GLY A 65 6.51 1.91 -8.96
CA GLY A 65 5.95 1.08 -10.03
C GLY A 65 4.68 0.28 -9.67
N ASN A 66 4.03 0.56 -8.54
CA ASN A 66 2.83 -0.17 -8.13
C ASN A 66 1.61 0.29 -8.92
N MET A 67 0.73 -0.65 -9.25
CA MET A 67 -0.55 -0.39 -9.90
C MET A 67 -1.67 -0.55 -8.87
N ALA A 68 -2.27 0.57 -8.45
CA ALA A 68 -3.39 0.58 -7.52
C ALA A 68 -4.67 1.03 -8.23
N SER A 69 -5.59 0.10 -8.50
CA SER A 69 -6.79 0.42 -9.27
C SER A 69 -8.08 -0.21 -8.79
N PHE A 70 -9.21 0.48 -9.01
CA PHE A 70 -10.54 -0.02 -8.63
C PHE A 70 -10.68 -0.35 -7.14
N ASN A 71 -9.90 0.28 -6.26
CA ASN A 71 -10.09 0.17 -4.81
C ASN A 71 -11.17 1.18 -4.37
N ASN A 72 -12.06 0.77 -3.46
CA ASN A 72 -13.26 1.58 -3.17
C ASN A 72 -12.97 2.83 -2.32
N LEU A 73 -11.78 2.94 -1.72
CA LEU A 73 -11.29 4.15 -1.07
C LEU A 73 -10.15 4.77 -1.89
N SER A 74 -8.89 4.57 -1.53
CA SER A 74 -7.76 5.23 -2.19
C SER A 74 -6.89 4.22 -2.95
N GLY A 75 -6.12 4.70 -3.93
CA GLY A 75 -5.06 3.85 -4.50
C GLY A 75 -3.92 3.66 -3.52
N ILE A 76 -3.37 4.78 -3.03
CA ILE A 76 -2.28 4.81 -2.06
C ILE A 76 -2.64 5.84 -0.98
N ALA A 77 -2.70 5.43 0.28
CA ALA A 77 -3.04 6.27 1.43
C ALA A 77 -1.89 6.32 2.44
N LEU A 78 -1.53 7.52 2.89
CA LEU A 78 -0.54 7.77 3.95
C LEU A 78 -1.22 8.48 5.12
N ASP A 79 -1.39 7.75 6.22
CA ASP A 79 -2.16 8.18 7.38
C ASP A 79 -1.30 8.29 8.64
N LEU A 80 -1.66 9.23 9.53
CA LEU A 80 -1.08 9.41 10.87
C LEU A 80 0.46 9.43 10.89
N ASN A 81 1.04 10.59 10.58
CA ASN A 81 2.48 10.87 10.71
C ASN A 81 3.41 10.02 9.84
N CYS A 82 2.98 9.49 8.69
CA CYS A 82 3.86 8.80 7.73
C CYS A 82 4.67 9.82 6.91
N HIS A 83 5.89 10.15 7.33
CA HIS A 83 6.75 11.15 6.70
C HIS A 83 7.90 10.50 5.90
N ASN A 84 8.55 11.31 5.06
CA ASN A 84 9.74 10.93 4.31
C ASN A 84 9.60 9.69 3.42
N ASN A 85 8.38 9.31 3.04
CA ASN A 85 8.12 8.23 2.11
C ASN A 85 8.29 8.76 0.67
N LEU A 86 8.93 7.96 -0.18
CA LEU A 86 9.14 8.29 -1.59
C LEU A 86 8.18 7.46 -2.45
N ILE A 87 7.31 8.14 -3.18
CA ILE A 87 6.25 7.52 -4.00
C ILE A 87 6.43 8.01 -5.43
N TYR A 88 6.85 7.15 -6.35
CA TYR A 88 7.10 7.50 -7.75
C TYR A 88 6.74 6.37 -8.70
N ASP A 89 6.46 6.71 -9.96
CA ASP A 89 6.11 5.77 -11.05
C ASP A 89 4.94 4.81 -10.75
N ASN A 90 4.10 5.14 -9.76
CA ASN A 90 2.90 4.37 -9.46
C ASN A 90 1.75 4.78 -10.38
N THR A 91 0.97 3.78 -10.82
CA THR A 91 -0.26 4.01 -11.58
C THR A 91 -1.47 3.90 -10.67
N VAL A 92 -2.10 5.03 -10.37
CA VAL A 92 -3.29 5.12 -9.49
C VAL A 92 -4.51 5.51 -10.31
N SER A 93 -5.46 4.59 -10.52
CA SER A 93 -6.62 4.84 -11.40
C SER A 93 -7.91 4.19 -10.91
N ASN A 94 -9.06 4.81 -11.18
CA ASN A 94 -10.38 4.25 -10.85
C ASN A 94 -10.59 3.94 -9.36
N ASN A 95 -9.89 4.64 -8.46
CA ASN A 95 -10.16 4.62 -7.03
C ASN A 95 -11.06 5.82 -6.68
N LYS A 96 -11.72 5.80 -5.52
CA LYS A 96 -12.55 6.94 -5.09
C LYS A 96 -11.71 8.17 -4.74
N HIS A 97 -10.53 7.94 -4.18
CA HIS A 97 -9.53 8.95 -3.84
C HIS A 97 -8.20 8.62 -4.52
N HIS A 98 -7.50 9.66 -4.96
CA HIS A 98 -6.20 9.58 -5.63
C HIS A 98 -5.09 10.08 -4.72
#